data_AF-A0A7S4ME17-F1
#
_entry.id   AF-A0A7S4ME17-F1
#
_cell.length_a   1.000
_cell.length_b   1.000
_cell.length_c   1.000
_cell.angle_alpha   90.00
_cell.angle_beta   90.00
_cell.angle_gamma   90.00
#
_symmetry.space_group_name_H-M   'P 1'
#
loop_
_entity.id
_entity.type
_entity.pdbx_description
1 polymer ?
#
loop_
_entity_poly.entity_id
_entity_poly.type
_entity_poly.pdbx_seq_one_letter_code
_entity_poly.pdbx_strand_id
1 'polypeptide(L)'
;SLRVLLNDPEFAFEVSARWHRTLFDKEHAMAYSIKLPVFSDRISVEGKQWVSPLSPTTCRLHCRVALSVTRLPAIGSQVARGIEKGMKDAYALLPQRVDEFGLLLAAAASHGEANGEANGEANGEA
;
A
#
# COMPACT_ATOMS: atom_id res chain seq x y z
N SER A 1 -11.44 -23.01 11.97
CA SER A 1 -9.96 -23.03 11.84
C SER A 1 -9.49 -21.61 11.57
N LEU A 2 -8.42 -21.12 12.22
CA LEU A 2 -7.89 -19.76 12.01
C LEU A 2 -7.55 -19.48 10.52
N ARG A 3 -7.15 -20.51 9.77
CA ARG A 3 -6.94 -20.43 8.31
C ARG A 3 -8.21 -20.14 7.52
N VAL A 4 -9.37 -20.62 7.98
CA VAL A 4 -10.67 -20.32 7.35
C VAL A 4 -11.05 -18.88 7.63
N LEU A 5 -10.84 -18.42 8.86
CA LEU A 5 -11.15 -17.05 9.29
C LEU A 5 -10.25 -16.00 8.62
N LEU A 6 -8.98 -16.34 8.37
CA LEU A 6 -8.02 -15.47 7.66
C LEU A 6 -8.13 -15.55 6.12
N ASN A 7 -8.82 -16.56 5.58
CA ASN A 7 -9.11 -16.68 4.15
C ASN A 7 -10.57 -16.33 3.82
N ASP A 8 -11.33 -15.85 4.80
CA ASP A 8 -12.70 -15.44 4.60
C ASP A 8 -12.70 -14.09 3.83
N PRO A 9 -13.37 -13.99 2.67
CA PRO A 9 -13.48 -12.72 1.95
C PRO A 9 -14.19 -11.63 2.76
N GLU A 10 -14.94 -11.98 3.82
CA GLU A 10 -15.53 -11.03 4.77
C GLU A 10 -14.58 -10.60 5.89
N PHE A 11 -13.35 -11.12 5.94
CA PHE A 11 -12.35 -10.70 6.93
C PHE A 11 -11.78 -9.32 6.59
N ALA A 12 -12.51 -8.28 6.96
CA ALA A 12 -12.07 -6.90 6.84
C ALA A 12 -11.15 -6.50 8.00
N PHE A 13 -10.02 -5.86 7.68
CA PHE A 13 -9.14 -5.24 8.67
C PHE A 13 -8.96 -3.77 8.33
N GLU A 14 -8.75 -2.96 9.37
CA GLU A 14 -8.56 -1.53 9.23
C GLU A 14 -7.07 -1.25 8.99
N VAL A 15 -6.76 -0.49 7.94
CA VAL A 15 -5.41 -0.02 7.65
C VAL A 15 -5.38 1.48 7.84
N SER A 16 -4.59 1.96 8.80
CA SER A 16 -4.30 3.37 8.97
C SER A 16 -2.91 3.64 8.41
N ALA A 17 -2.76 4.66 7.57
CA ALA A 17 -1.47 5.03 7.00
C ALA A 17 -1.26 6.54 7.03
N ARG A 18 0.00 6.94 7.21
CA ARG A 18 0.46 8.33 7.22
C ARG A 18 1.69 8.46 6.32
N TRP A 19 1.67 9.43 5.43
CA TRP A 19 2.79 9.73 4.54
C TRP A 19 2.87 11.21 4.23
N HIS A 20 4.05 11.62 3.78
CA HIS A 20 4.26 12.94 3.21
C HIS A 20 3.89 12.91 1.72
N ARG A 21 3.31 14.01 1.21
CA ARG A 21 2.92 14.09 -0.20
C ARG A 21 4.11 14.19 -1.16
N THR A 22 5.24 14.71 -0.69
CA THR A 22 6.40 15.06 -1.53
C THR A 22 7.72 14.47 -1.03
N LEU A 23 7.72 13.84 0.14
CA LEU A 23 8.93 13.26 0.75
C LEU A 23 8.73 11.75 0.89
N PHE A 24 9.67 10.98 0.35
CA PHE A 24 9.56 9.52 0.24
C PHE A 24 10.81 8.77 0.73
N ASP A 25 11.75 9.51 1.31
CA ASP A 25 13.00 8.95 1.85
C ASP A 25 12.76 8.19 3.17
N LYS A 26 13.84 7.63 3.73
CA LYS A 26 13.78 6.82 4.95
C LYS A 26 13.36 7.61 6.19
N GLU A 27 13.69 8.89 6.27
CA GLU A 27 13.35 9.77 7.40
C GLU A 27 11.87 10.15 7.37
N HIS A 28 11.32 10.27 6.16
CA HIS A 28 9.92 10.60 5.87
C HIS A 28 9.11 9.38 5.40
N ALA A 29 9.51 8.17 5.83
CA ALA A 29 8.88 6.94 5.39
C ALA A 29 7.37 6.96 5.62
N MET A 30 6.60 6.44 4.65
CA MET A 30 5.21 6.12 4.88
C MET A 30 5.13 5.09 6.00
N ALA A 31 4.31 5.37 7.00
CA ALA A 31 4.09 4.47 8.12
C ALA A 31 2.63 4.02 8.12
N TYR A 32 2.40 2.74 8.38
CA TYR A 32 1.06 2.20 8.51
C TYR A 32 0.95 1.26 9.70
N SER A 33 -0.28 1.09 10.17
CA SER A 33 -0.68 0.09 11.14
C SER A 33 -1.90 -0.66 10.62
N ILE A 34 -1.98 -1.95 10.94
CA ILE A 34 -3.12 -2.79 10.64
C ILE A 34 -3.78 -3.18 11.95
N LYS A 35 -5.06 -2.88 12.06
CA LYS A 35 -5.89 -3.29 13.18
C LYS A 35 -6.82 -4.41 12.73
N LEU A 36 -6.61 -5.59 13.31
CA LEU A 36 -7.44 -6.75 13.04
C LEU A 36 -8.77 -6.63 13.81
N PRO A 37 -9.91 -7.07 13.24
CA PRO A 37 -11.19 -7.05 13.93
C PRO A 37 -11.22 -8.05 15.10
N VAL A 38 -10.41 -9.10 15.02
CA VAL A 38 -10.26 -10.14 16.05
C VAL A 38 -8.79 -10.17 16.49
N PHE A 39 -8.55 -10.37 17.78
CA PHE A 39 -7.20 -10.42 18.37
C PHE A 39 -6.40 -9.11 18.26
N SER A 40 -7.07 -7.95 18.15
CA SER A 40 -6.42 -6.63 18.11
C SER A 40 -5.58 -6.31 19.35
N ASP A 41 -5.88 -6.91 20.50
CA ASP A 41 -5.11 -6.81 21.74
C ASP A 41 -3.87 -7.72 21.77
N ARG A 42 -3.77 -8.64 20.80
CA ARG A 42 -2.77 -9.73 20.78
C ARG A 42 -1.86 -9.68 19.57
N ILE A 43 -2.36 -9.19 18.44
CA ILE A 43 -1.62 -9.09 17.18
C ILE A 43 -1.53 -7.62 16.81
N SER A 44 -0.30 -7.13 16.65
CA SER A 44 -0.02 -5.82 16.08
C SER A 44 0.85 -5.98 14.84
N VAL A 45 0.45 -5.32 13.75
CA VAL A 45 1.23 -5.22 12.52
C VAL A 45 1.44 -3.75 12.21
N GLU A 46 2.70 -3.35 12.20
CA GLU A 46 3.13 -2.01 11.83
C GLU A 46 4.13 -2.11 10.68
N GLY A 47 4.14 -1.13 9.80
CA GLY A 47 5.09 -1.10 8.71
C GLY A 47 5.58 0.29 8.37
N LYS A 48 6.76 0.30 7.74
CA LYS A 48 7.36 1.48 7.15
C LYS A 48 7.78 1.17 5.72
N GLN A 49 7.50 2.10 4.81
CA GLN A 49 7.87 2.02 3.41
C GLN A 49 8.53 3.32 2.97
N TRP A 50 9.65 3.21 2.27
CA TRP A 50 10.36 4.35 1.69
C TRP A 50 11.06 3.93 0.41
N VAL A 51 11.44 4.90 -0.41
CA VAL A 51 12.20 4.65 -1.63
C VAL A 51 13.60 5.23 -1.51
N SER A 52 14.54 4.61 -2.22
CA SER A 52 15.85 5.19 -2.47
C SER A 52 16.11 5.19 -3.98
N PRO A 53 16.55 6.32 -4.57
CA PRO A 53 16.88 6.36 -5.99
C PRO A 53 18.05 5.41 -6.29
N LEU A 54 17.96 4.70 -7.41
CA LEU A 54 19.06 3.92 -7.98
C LEU A 54 19.60 4.60 -9.24
N SER A 55 18.73 5.27 -9.99
CA SER A 55 19.05 6.11 -11.14
C SER A 55 18.00 7.23 -11.27
N PRO A 56 18.12 8.16 -12.24
CA PRO A 56 17.10 9.18 -12.49
C PRO A 56 15.70 8.62 -12.82
N THR A 57 15.64 7.36 -13.26
CA THR A 57 14.39 6.71 -13.70
C THR A 57 14.07 5.44 -12.92
N THR A 58 14.88 5.06 -11.95
CA THR A 58 14.68 3.83 -11.17
C THR A 58 14.88 4.07 -9.69
N CYS A 59 14.07 3.40 -8.88
CA CYS A 59 14.18 3.46 -7.43
C CYS A 59 14.10 2.04 -6.85
N ARG A 60 14.57 1.91 -5.62
CA ARG A 60 14.38 0.73 -4.78
C ARG A 60 13.33 1.06 -3.74
N LEU A 61 12.27 0.27 -3.69
CA LEU A 61 11.32 0.28 -2.59
C LEU A 61 11.89 -0.53 -1.43
N HIS A 62 11.89 0.05 -0.24
CA HIS A 62 12.24 -0.61 1.01
C HIS A 62 10.98 -0.80 1.84
N CYS A 63 10.76 -2.02 2.31
CA CYS A 63 9.64 -2.36 3.17
C CYS A 63 10.16 -2.95 4.47
N ARG A 64 9.72 -2.39 5.60
CA ARG A 64 9.97 -2.95 6.93
C ARG A 64 8.63 -3.22 7.59
N VAL A 65 8.44 -4.44 8.07
CA VAL A 65 7.26 -4.84 8.83
C VAL A 65 7.69 -5.28 10.22
N ALA A 66 7.04 -4.72 11.24
CA ALA A 66 7.12 -5.14 12.61
C ALA A 66 5.84 -5.91 12.95
N LEU A 67 6.00 -7.18 13.33
CA LEU A 67 4.91 -8.05 13.72
C LEU A 67 5.09 -8.45 15.18
N SER A 68 4.08 -8.16 16.00
CA SER A 68 4.02 -8.60 17.39
C SER A 68 2.83 -9.52 17.55
N VAL A 69 3.09 -10.71 18.11
CA VAL A 69 2.04 -11.69 18.45
C VAL A 69 2.25 -12.08 19.91
N THR A 70 1.36 -11.63 20.78
CA THR A 70 1.39 -11.88 22.22
C THR A 70 0.17 -12.68 22.66
N ARG A 71 0.27 -13.42 23.78
CA ARG A 71 -0.88 -14.05 24.45
C ARG A 71 -1.72 -14.99 23.55
N LEU A 72 -1.08 -15.63 22.57
CA LEU A 72 -1.65 -16.72 21.76
C LEU A 72 -0.88 -18.03 22.03
N PRO A 73 -1.17 -18.72 23.14
CA PRO A 73 -0.53 -19.99 23.45
C PRO A 73 -0.78 -21.02 22.33
N ALA A 74 0.22 -21.84 22.05
CA ALA A 74 0.29 -22.87 21.01
C ALA A 74 0.24 -22.41 19.53
N ILE A 75 -0.53 -21.37 19.18
CA ILE A 75 -0.70 -20.98 17.76
C ILE A 75 0.09 -19.74 17.33
N GLY A 76 0.68 -18.97 18.26
CA GLY A 76 1.32 -17.69 17.95
C GLY A 76 2.39 -17.75 16.85
N SER A 77 3.23 -18.78 16.84
CA SER A 77 4.26 -18.96 15.80
C SER A 77 3.67 -19.25 14.41
N GLN A 78 2.55 -19.98 14.35
CA GLN A 78 1.86 -20.27 13.10
C GLN A 78 1.16 -19.02 12.55
N VAL A 79 0.55 -18.22 13.43
CA VAL A 79 -0.02 -16.92 13.05
C VAL A 79 1.06 -16.00 12.50
N ALA A 80 2.18 -15.88 13.22
CA ALA A 80 3.28 -15.01 12.82
C ALA A 80 3.82 -15.37 11.43
N ARG A 81 4.09 -16.66 11.18
CA ARG A 81 4.52 -17.15 9.87
C ARG A 81 3.49 -16.95 8.77
N GLY A 82 2.20 -17.08 9.10
CA GLY A 82 1.11 -16.85 8.15
C GLY A 82 1.06 -15.39 7.69
N ILE A 83 1.13 -14.46 8.63
CA ILE A 83 1.17 -13.02 8.34
C ILE A 83 2.45 -12.67 7.57
N GLU A 84 3.61 -13.16 8.02
CA GLU A 84 4.88 -12.92 7.33
C GLU A 84 4.84 -13.39 5.87
N LYS A 85 4.33 -14.59 5.62
CA LYS A 85 4.16 -15.12 4.26
C LYS A 85 3.20 -14.26 3.44
N GLY A 86 2.02 -13.93 3.96
CA GLY A 86 1.05 -13.10 3.25
C GLY A 86 1.61 -11.72 2.88
N MET A 87 2.38 -11.10 3.78
CA MET A 87 3.04 -9.83 3.51
C MET A 87 4.11 -9.96 2.42
N LYS A 88 4.93 -11.02 2.46
CA LYS A 88 5.94 -11.29 1.42
C LYS A 88 5.29 -11.51 0.05
N ASP A 89 4.23 -12.30 0.00
CA ASP A 89 3.49 -12.59 -1.22
C ASP A 89 2.87 -11.29 -1.79
N ALA A 90 2.28 -10.45 -0.92
CA ALA A 90 1.74 -9.14 -1.32
C ALA A 90 2.84 -8.19 -1.85
N TYR A 91 4.00 -8.15 -1.19
CA TYR A 91 5.12 -7.31 -1.64
C TYR A 91 5.75 -7.78 -2.94
N ALA A 92 5.74 -9.08 -3.22
CA ALA A 92 6.22 -9.62 -4.49
C ALA A 92 5.36 -9.14 -5.68
N LEU A 93 4.08 -8.82 -5.45
CA LEU A 93 3.16 -8.32 -6.47
C LEU A 93 3.24 -6.80 -6.67
N LEU A 94 3.91 -6.04 -5.80
CA LEU A 94 3.94 -4.58 -5.90
C LEU A 94 4.47 -4.03 -7.23
N PRO A 95 5.56 -4.54 -7.83
CA PRO A 95 6.04 -4.02 -9.10
C PRO A 95 4.97 -4.08 -10.20
N GLN A 96 4.29 -5.22 -10.31
CA GLN A 96 3.18 -5.40 -11.26
C GLN A 96 2.05 -4.39 -10.99
N ARG A 97 1.68 -4.17 -9.72
CA ARG A 97 0.64 -3.19 -9.36
C ARG A 97 1.03 -1.75 -9.69
N VAL A 98 2.31 -1.42 -9.55
CA VAL A 98 2.83 -0.10 -9.93
C VAL A 98 2.74 0.10 -11.44
N ASP A 99 3.09 -0.92 -12.23
CA ASP A 99 2.97 -0.86 -13.70
C ASP A 99 1.51 -0.69 -14.14
N GLU A 100 0.58 -1.47 -13.54
CA GLU A 100 -0.86 -1.35 -13.77
C GLU A 100 -1.37 0.07 -13.43
N PHE A 101 -0.93 0.63 -12.30
CA PHE A 101 -1.31 1.99 -11.90
C PHE A 101 -0.73 3.06 -12.82
N GLY A 102 0.50 2.89 -13.31
CA GLY A 102 1.11 3.79 -14.28
C GLY A 102 0.30 3.90 -15.59
N LEU A 103 -0.22 2.77 -16.08
CA LEU A 103 -1.10 2.74 -17.25
C LEU A 103 -2.41 3.49 -17.01
N LEU A 104 -3.02 3.33 -15.82
CA LEU A 104 -4.23 4.07 -15.44
C LEU A 104 -3.99 5.57 -15.36
N LEU A 105 -2.85 6.01 -14.81
CA LEU A 105 -2.47 7.42 -14.77
C LEU A 105 -2.27 8.00 -16.18
N ALA A 106 -1.60 7.27 -17.06
CA ALA A 106 -1.39 7.70 -18.45
C ALA A 106 -2.73 7.83 -19.20
N ALA A 107 -3.65 6.87 -19.02
CA ALA A 107 -4.98 6.92 -19.61
C ALA A 107 -5.83 8.08 -19.03
N ALA A 108 -5.72 8.36 -17.74
CA ALA A 108 -6.41 9.50 -17.13
C ALA A 108 -5.87 10.84 -17.65
N ALA A 109 -4.56 10.94 -17.88
CA ALA A 109 -3.94 12.14 -18.45
C ALA A 109 -4.42 12.41 -19.88
N SER A 110 -4.51 11.38 -20.73
CA SER A 110 -5.00 11.54 -22.12
C SER A 110 -6.49 11.90 -22.20
N HIS A 111 -7.31 11.51 -21.21
CA HIS A 111 -8.71 11.96 -21.11
C HIS A 111 -8.87 13.39 -20.55
N GLY A 112 -7.90 13.89 -19.78
CA GLY A 112 -7.90 15.26 -19.27
C GLY A 112 -7.59 16.32 -20.34
N GLU A 113 -6.80 15.96 -21.36
CA GLU A 113 -6.48 16.86 -22.48
C GLU A 113 -7.69 17.10 -23.40
N ALA A 114 -8.58 16.12 -23.56
CA ALA A 114 -9.77 16.24 -24.42
C ALA A 114 -10.83 17.25 -23.93
N ASN A 115 -10.82 17.65 -22.65
CA ASN A 115 -11.72 18.66 -22.10
C ASN A 115 -11.11 20.08 -22.04
N GLY A 116 -9.82 20.23 -22.34
CA GLY A 116 -9.10 21.51 -22.28
C GLY A 116 -9.19 22.35 -23.56
N GLU A 117 -9.47 21.74 -24.72
CA GLU A 117 -9.46 22.43 -26.02
C GLU A 117 -10.85 22.93 -26.49
N ALA A 118 -11.95 22.63 -25.79
CA ALA A 118 -13.30 22.96 -26.26
C ALA A 118 -13.84 24.35 -25.83
N ASN A 119 -13.12 25.13 -25.00
CA ASN A 119 -13.60 26.41 -24.46
C ASN A 119 -12.79 27.65 -24.89
N GLY A 120 -12.00 27.53 -25.97
CA GLY A 120 -11.04 28.54 -26.41
C GLY A 120 -11.41 29.34 -27.65
N GLU A 121 -12.67 29.42 -28.09
CA GLU A 121 -13.03 30.24 -29.26
C GLU A 121 -14.49 30.76 -29.16
N ALA A 122 -14.67 31.89 -28.48
CA ALA A 122 -15.74 32.87 -28.73
C ALA A 122 -15.59 34.07 -27.79
N ASN A 123 -14.88 35.11 -28.23
CA ASN A 123 -15.31 36.51 -28.15
C ASN A 123 -14.16 37.45 -28.53
N GLY A 124 -14.31 38.09 -29.69
CA GLY A 124 -13.40 39.11 -30.17
C GLY A 124 -13.81 39.65 -31.55
N GLU A 125 -15.09 40.00 -31.73
CA GLU A 125 -15.47 40.94 -32.79
C GLU A 125 -15.42 42.36 -32.22
N ALA A 126 -14.68 43.22 -32.93
CA ALA A 126 -14.61 44.66 -32.74
C ALA A 126 -15.65 45.36 -33.61
#